data_AF-A0AAN6MZB8-F1
#
_entry.id   AF-A0AAN6MZB8-F1
#
_cell.length_a   1.000
_cell.length_b   1.000
_cell.length_c   1.000
_cell.angle_alpha   90.00
_cell.angle_beta   90.00
_cell.angle_gamma   90.00
#
_symmetry.space_group_name_H-M   'P 1'
#
loop_
_entity.id
_entity.type
_entity.pdbx_description
1 polymer ?
#
loop_
_entity_poly.entity_id
_entity_poly.type
_entity_poly.pdbx_seq_one_letter_code
_entity_poly.pdbx_strand_id
1 'polypeptide(L)'
;MKSQLLHAVRAHAACISSGNQDTINQLLQSGGADTVVSLCPGTTIPITDSIVFTADGQEISTQGYPADDTRATIIIQPGSNVTSAIRGNWQNHVRVLNIQVDGNRPNAGAFGGDALLEMGGGTDGQTVSHVVAKNTRSWSCMHFIGSGQDDNPCRNANITFNTVGPCGEEGTDANGNGLWADGMSIECVTSTITDNSVTGSTDGGIVIFGSPGSHFLRNTITSSDTYLGFGAINMVDPSYGGNYSNVVVSDNIITGVGNGLFELGIGMGSQIWSNPHPLENFGPTTVTNNIFKGNIGFSIVINGWFGGLTVTGNDASGVHSPSSDTADASQCGAQQQTSFNDNEQLIVYPPGVQGPSTIQAEFTQIPNNGSNWLCLTHPLPTQQSFAPGDLAVRASVSTVVQLRNFHVQIQGDGNLVGIDTTNGVWTVKWASSKYSSNCGSDGSECLIAFGGDGNFVEYDANGPLWDAGTSGTGQLLTFYNAAPWVEVDGAGGAELWTISNLTG
;
A
#
# COMPACT_ATOMS: atom_id res chain seq x y z
N MET A 1 -32.06 65.24 16.76
CA MET A 1 -30.94 64.48 16.16
C MET A 1 -30.62 63.29 17.06
N LYS A 2 -31.14 62.11 16.75
CA LYS A 2 -30.77 60.85 17.43
C LYS A 2 -29.98 60.02 16.41
N SER A 3 -28.72 59.78 16.76
CA SER A 3 -27.74 59.01 16.00
C SER A 3 -28.22 57.57 15.82
N GLN A 4 -28.27 57.10 14.58
CA GLN A 4 -28.42 55.69 14.23
C GLN A 4 -27.04 55.02 14.30
N LEU A 5 -26.88 54.07 15.21
CA LEU A 5 -25.79 53.09 15.14
C LEU A 5 -26.08 52.16 13.95
N LEU A 6 -25.33 52.32 12.86
CA LEU A 6 -25.21 51.28 11.84
C LEU A 6 -24.46 50.09 12.47
N HIS A 7 -25.15 48.98 12.67
CA HIS A 7 -24.50 47.69 12.77
C HIS A 7 -23.97 47.34 11.37
N ALA A 8 -22.65 47.25 11.23
CA ALA A 8 -22.04 46.67 10.05
C ALA A 8 -22.40 45.18 10.01
N VAL A 9 -23.42 44.83 9.24
CA VAL A 9 -23.63 43.45 8.80
C VAL A 9 -22.44 43.12 7.90
N ARG A 10 -21.50 42.30 8.39
CA ARG A 10 -20.53 41.65 7.49
C ARG A 10 -21.36 40.82 6.52
N ALA A 11 -21.45 41.26 5.27
CA ALA A 11 -22.00 40.45 4.20
C ALA A 11 -21.12 39.19 4.11
N HIS A 12 -21.65 38.03 4.50
CA HIS A 12 -21.03 36.77 4.11
C HIS A 12 -21.00 36.77 2.59
N ALA A 13 -19.80 36.65 2.01
CA ALA A 13 -19.69 36.36 0.59
C ALA A 13 -20.54 35.11 0.30
N ALA A 14 -21.37 35.20 -0.73
CA ALA A 14 -22.16 34.05 -1.17
C ALA A 14 -21.21 32.89 -1.49
N CYS A 15 -21.61 31.67 -1.14
CA CYS A 15 -20.82 30.49 -1.46
C CYS A 15 -20.66 30.32 -2.99
N ILE A 16 -19.58 29.66 -3.41
CA ILE A 16 -19.31 29.34 -4.81
C ILE A 16 -20.16 28.12 -5.19
N SER A 17 -21.08 28.29 -6.13
CA SER A 17 -21.94 27.21 -6.64
C SER A 17 -21.48 26.63 -7.97
N SER A 18 -20.55 27.30 -8.67
CA SER A 18 -20.00 26.87 -9.96
C SER A 18 -18.64 27.53 -10.18
N GLY A 19 -17.79 26.92 -11.02
CA GLY A 19 -16.48 27.46 -11.37
C GLY A 19 -15.47 26.33 -11.51
N ASN A 20 -14.20 26.68 -11.39
CA ASN A 20 -13.06 25.77 -11.43
C ASN A 20 -11.98 26.26 -10.46
N GLN A 21 -10.77 25.70 -10.54
CA GLN A 21 -9.64 26.14 -9.73
C GLN A 21 -9.30 27.62 -9.92
N ASP A 22 -9.46 28.22 -11.11
CA ASP A 22 -9.12 29.63 -11.37
C ASP A 22 -10.02 30.56 -10.53
N THR A 23 -11.29 30.19 -10.39
CA THR A 23 -12.27 30.92 -9.57
C THR A 23 -11.84 30.92 -8.10
N ILE A 24 -11.44 29.76 -7.59
CA ILE A 24 -11.01 29.59 -6.19
C ILE A 24 -9.66 30.28 -5.96
N ASN A 25 -8.68 30.06 -6.83
CA ASN A 25 -7.34 30.63 -6.75
C ASN A 25 -7.37 32.16 -6.83
N GLN A 26 -8.24 32.75 -7.67
CA GLN A 26 -8.40 34.20 -7.71
C GLN A 26 -8.90 34.76 -6.37
N LEU A 27 -9.81 34.06 -5.68
CA LEU A 27 -10.31 34.49 -4.37
C LEU A 27 -9.27 34.34 -3.27
N LEU A 28 -8.50 33.25 -3.26
CA LEU A 28 -7.37 33.07 -2.34
C LEU A 28 -6.31 34.17 -2.56
N GLN A 29 -5.90 34.41 -3.81
CA GLN A 29 -4.89 35.42 -4.14
C GLN A 29 -5.34 36.84 -3.80
N SER A 30 -6.59 37.20 -4.12
CA SER A 30 -7.09 38.57 -3.91
C SER A 30 -7.52 38.84 -2.47
N GLY A 31 -8.00 37.82 -1.75
CA GLY A 31 -8.39 37.95 -0.36
C GLY A 31 -7.20 37.97 0.60
N GLY A 32 -6.11 37.24 0.29
CA GLY A 32 -4.92 37.17 1.13
C GLY A 32 -5.15 36.38 2.43
N ALA A 33 -4.41 36.73 3.48
CA ALA A 33 -4.44 36.01 4.76
C ALA A 33 -5.85 35.93 5.35
N ASP A 34 -6.14 34.83 6.05
CA ASP A 34 -7.42 34.55 6.70
C ASP A 34 -8.65 34.50 5.76
N THR A 35 -8.44 34.46 4.45
CA THR A 35 -9.55 34.38 3.48
C THR A 35 -10.24 33.04 3.57
N VAL A 36 -11.57 33.07 3.71
CA VAL A 36 -12.42 31.89 3.65
C VAL A 36 -13.09 31.81 2.29
N VAL A 37 -12.74 30.78 1.53
CA VAL A 37 -13.43 30.42 0.29
C VAL A 37 -14.48 29.36 0.60
N SER A 38 -15.74 29.79 0.64
CA SER A 38 -16.88 28.93 0.95
C SER A 38 -17.52 28.38 -0.33
N LEU A 39 -17.65 27.06 -0.44
CA LEU A 39 -18.33 26.35 -1.52
C LEU A 39 -19.78 26.03 -1.14
N CYS A 40 -20.72 26.06 -2.08
CA CYS A 40 -22.12 25.77 -1.76
C CYS A 40 -22.33 24.27 -1.51
N PRO A 41 -23.20 23.86 -0.57
CA PRO A 41 -23.50 22.45 -0.32
C PRO A 41 -23.96 21.73 -1.58
N GLY A 42 -23.49 20.51 -1.78
CA GLY A 42 -23.84 19.63 -2.90
C GLY A 42 -23.31 20.05 -4.26
N THR A 43 -22.53 21.14 -4.36
CA THR A 43 -21.91 21.52 -5.65
C THR A 43 -20.72 20.63 -5.99
N THR A 44 -20.46 20.47 -7.28
CA THR A 44 -19.24 19.85 -7.81
C THR A 44 -18.45 20.90 -8.58
N ILE A 45 -17.20 21.12 -8.17
CA ILE A 45 -16.23 22.01 -8.81
C ILE A 45 -15.23 21.16 -9.60
N PRO A 46 -15.36 21.09 -10.94
CA PRO A 46 -14.38 20.42 -11.77
C PRO A 46 -13.08 21.22 -11.84
N ILE A 47 -11.93 20.55 -11.75
CA ILE A 47 -10.62 21.18 -11.87
C ILE A 47 -9.76 20.49 -12.93
N THR A 48 -8.92 21.29 -13.59
CA THR A 48 -7.87 20.83 -14.52
C THR A 48 -6.48 21.34 -14.13
N ASP A 49 -6.39 22.10 -13.03
CA ASP A 49 -5.15 22.55 -12.38
C ASP A 49 -5.35 22.58 -10.85
N SER A 50 -4.29 22.71 -10.07
CA SER A 50 -4.32 22.69 -8.59
C SER A 50 -5.01 23.92 -8.01
N ILE A 51 -5.70 23.76 -6.88
CA ILE A 51 -6.06 24.86 -5.99
C ILE A 51 -4.91 25.09 -5.02
N VAL A 52 -4.42 26.33 -4.92
CA VAL A 52 -3.19 26.66 -4.18
C VAL A 52 -3.49 27.73 -3.13
N PHE A 53 -3.26 27.41 -1.86
CA PHE A 53 -3.24 28.40 -0.79
C PHE A 53 -2.06 29.37 -0.98
N THR A 54 -2.30 30.67 -0.81
CA THR A 54 -1.31 31.71 -1.11
C THR A 54 -0.97 32.59 0.08
N ALA A 55 -1.65 32.41 1.21
CA ALA A 55 -1.38 33.14 2.44
C ALA A 55 -1.81 32.33 3.68
N ASP A 56 -1.21 32.66 4.82
CA ASP A 56 -1.53 32.05 6.11
C ASP A 56 -3.02 32.22 6.50
N GLY A 57 -3.54 31.26 7.25
CA GLY A 57 -4.89 31.30 7.84
C GLY A 57 -6.04 31.06 6.85
N GLN A 58 -5.74 30.92 5.56
CA GLN A 58 -6.75 30.71 4.52
C GLN A 58 -7.52 29.41 4.71
N GLU A 59 -8.77 29.40 4.24
CA GLU A 59 -9.67 28.26 4.38
C GLU A 59 -10.41 27.96 3.08
N ILE A 60 -10.53 26.68 2.75
CA ILE A 60 -11.50 26.18 1.78
C ILE A 60 -12.47 25.29 2.54
N SER A 61 -13.77 25.61 2.45
CA SER A 61 -14.80 24.86 3.17
C SER A 61 -16.15 24.85 2.46
N THR A 62 -17.01 23.89 2.80
CA THR A 62 -18.43 23.96 2.41
C THR A 62 -19.20 24.88 3.35
N GLN A 63 -20.05 25.74 2.82
CA GLN A 63 -20.92 26.62 3.59
C GLN A 63 -21.75 25.81 4.60
N GLY A 64 -21.70 26.21 5.87
CA GLY A 64 -22.42 25.53 6.96
C GLY A 64 -21.72 24.31 7.52
N TYR A 65 -20.54 23.94 7.01
CA TYR A 65 -19.70 22.84 7.51
C TYR A 65 -20.45 21.50 7.68
N PRO A 66 -21.15 21.00 6.64
CA PRO A 66 -21.79 19.69 6.70
C PRO A 66 -20.76 18.56 6.91
N ALA A 67 -21.12 17.56 7.70
CA ALA A 67 -20.31 16.35 7.92
C ALA A 67 -20.79 15.15 7.06
N ASP A 68 -21.90 15.31 6.35
CA ASP A 68 -22.52 14.28 5.51
C ASP A 68 -22.15 14.45 4.02
N ASP A 69 -22.88 13.78 3.13
CA ASP A 69 -22.64 13.81 1.69
C ASP A 69 -23.05 15.14 1.01
N THR A 70 -23.61 16.10 1.75
CA THR A 70 -23.90 17.44 1.22
C THR A 70 -22.66 18.34 1.16
N ARG A 71 -21.49 17.85 1.58
CA ARG A 71 -20.20 18.50 1.35
C ARG A 71 -19.98 18.77 -0.15
N ALA A 72 -19.51 19.97 -0.49
CA ALA A 72 -19.09 20.29 -1.86
C ALA A 72 -17.94 19.37 -2.30
N THR A 73 -17.92 19.01 -3.58
CA THR A 73 -16.91 18.13 -4.18
C THR A 73 -15.98 18.92 -5.09
N ILE A 74 -14.66 18.79 -4.91
CA ILE A 74 -13.63 19.17 -5.88
C ILE A 74 -13.21 17.89 -6.60
N ILE A 75 -13.26 17.88 -7.94
CA ILE A 75 -12.98 16.68 -8.74
C ILE A 75 -12.04 16.96 -9.92
N ILE A 76 -10.98 16.17 -10.03
CA ILE A 76 -10.02 16.25 -11.15
C ILE A 76 -10.68 15.73 -12.44
N GLN A 77 -10.59 16.50 -13.52
CA GLN A 77 -11.14 16.11 -14.82
C GLN A 77 -10.17 15.19 -15.61
N PRO A 78 -10.72 14.21 -16.38
CA PRO A 78 -9.92 13.40 -17.29
C PRO A 78 -9.14 14.25 -18.31
N GLY A 79 -7.98 13.77 -18.73
CA GLY A 79 -7.08 14.48 -19.65
C GLY A 79 -6.26 15.61 -19.01
N SER A 80 -6.39 15.85 -17.70
CA SER A 80 -5.49 16.75 -16.98
C SER A 80 -4.23 16.04 -16.49
N ASN A 81 -3.16 16.81 -16.26
CA ASN A 81 -1.90 16.33 -15.68
C ASN A 81 -1.82 16.58 -14.15
N VAL A 82 -2.97 16.80 -13.51
CA VAL A 82 -3.04 17.14 -12.08
C VAL A 82 -3.11 15.87 -11.26
N THR A 83 -2.30 15.82 -10.20
CA THR A 83 -2.42 14.82 -9.12
C THR A 83 -2.90 15.45 -7.83
N SER A 84 -2.33 16.61 -7.45
CA SER A 84 -2.78 17.41 -6.31
C SER A 84 -3.97 18.30 -6.65
N ALA A 85 -5.13 18.00 -6.09
CA ALA A 85 -6.28 18.87 -6.19
C ALA A 85 -6.11 20.13 -5.32
N ILE A 86 -5.52 19.97 -4.13
CA ILE A 86 -5.30 21.07 -3.18
C ILE A 86 -3.84 21.05 -2.71
N ARG A 87 -3.21 22.23 -2.72
CA ARG A 87 -1.85 22.46 -2.22
C ARG A 87 -1.88 23.52 -1.12
N GLY A 88 -1.56 23.10 0.10
CA GLY A 88 -1.45 23.97 1.28
C GLY A 88 -0.03 24.09 1.82
N ASN A 89 0.93 23.42 1.20
CA ASN A 89 2.31 23.43 1.67
C ASN A 89 2.90 24.85 1.78
N TRP A 90 3.72 25.08 2.81
CA TRP A 90 4.40 26.36 3.10
C TRP A 90 3.49 27.54 3.50
N GLN A 91 2.25 27.28 3.89
CA GLN A 91 1.34 28.28 4.45
C GLN A 91 0.93 27.87 5.87
N ASN A 92 1.05 28.76 6.85
CA ASN A 92 0.64 28.46 8.23
C ASN A 92 -0.88 28.51 8.37
N HIS A 93 -1.42 27.73 9.31
CA HIS A 93 -2.82 27.83 9.74
C HIS A 93 -3.87 27.69 8.62
N VAL A 94 -3.50 27.13 7.47
CA VAL A 94 -4.45 26.86 6.39
C VAL A 94 -5.38 25.71 6.75
N ARG A 95 -6.61 25.79 6.24
CA ARG A 95 -7.72 24.93 6.67
C ARG A 95 -8.46 24.36 5.47
N VAL A 96 -8.56 23.04 5.41
CA VAL A 96 -9.41 22.31 4.46
C VAL A 96 -10.49 21.60 5.27
N LEU A 97 -11.72 22.10 5.20
CA LEU A 97 -12.78 21.69 6.13
C LEU A 97 -14.04 21.28 5.38
N ASN A 98 -14.64 20.13 5.76
CA ASN A 98 -16.00 19.79 5.35
C ASN A 98 -16.20 19.82 3.81
N ILE A 99 -15.26 19.27 3.05
CA ILE A 99 -15.36 19.12 1.59
C ILE A 99 -15.07 17.68 1.18
N GLN A 100 -15.35 17.34 -0.07
CA GLN A 100 -14.90 16.12 -0.72
C GLN A 100 -13.86 16.50 -1.77
N VAL A 101 -12.78 15.72 -1.85
CA VAL A 101 -11.71 15.86 -2.82
C VAL A 101 -11.55 14.51 -3.52
N ASP A 102 -11.78 14.49 -4.83
CA ASP A 102 -11.80 13.29 -5.64
C ASP A 102 -10.77 13.40 -6.76
N GLY A 103 -9.73 12.56 -6.72
CA GLY A 103 -8.72 12.50 -7.76
C GLY A 103 -9.23 11.87 -9.07
N ASN A 104 -10.42 11.25 -9.03
CA ASN A 104 -11.11 10.68 -10.17
C ASN A 104 -10.30 9.59 -10.90
N ARG A 105 -9.40 8.87 -10.21
CA ARG A 105 -8.56 7.80 -10.79
C ARG A 105 -9.33 6.81 -11.68
N PRO A 106 -10.55 6.32 -11.35
CA PRO A 106 -11.28 5.41 -12.23
C PRO A 106 -11.58 5.95 -13.64
N ASN A 107 -11.69 7.28 -13.80
CA ASN A 107 -11.98 7.91 -15.10
C ASN A 107 -10.80 8.72 -15.67
N ALA A 108 -9.93 9.26 -14.81
CA ALA A 108 -8.79 10.08 -15.18
C ALA A 108 -7.47 9.27 -15.28
N GLY A 109 -7.48 8.01 -14.82
CA GLY A 109 -6.33 7.12 -14.79
C GLY A 109 -5.31 7.47 -13.71
N ALA A 110 -4.43 6.51 -13.41
CA ALA A 110 -3.24 6.73 -12.60
C ALA A 110 -2.28 7.70 -13.30
N PHE A 111 -1.59 8.53 -12.52
CA PHE A 111 -0.64 9.51 -13.01
C PHE A 111 0.41 9.82 -11.93
N GLY A 112 1.69 9.78 -12.31
CA GLY A 112 2.79 10.08 -11.39
C GLY A 112 2.85 11.56 -11.02
N GLY A 113 2.98 11.85 -9.74
CA GLY A 113 3.09 13.21 -9.20
C GLY A 113 2.94 13.25 -7.68
N ASP A 114 2.57 14.41 -7.15
CA ASP A 114 2.33 14.64 -5.72
C ASP A 114 0.99 14.00 -5.25
N ALA A 115 0.74 14.00 -3.94
CA ALA A 115 -0.50 13.46 -3.36
C ALA A 115 -1.74 14.30 -3.70
N LEU A 116 -2.94 13.74 -3.50
CA LEU A 116 -4.20 14.42 -3.82
C LEU A 116 -4.42 15.71 -2.99
N LEU A 117 -4.15 15.63 -1.69
CA LEU A 117 -3.97 16.79 -0.82
C LEU A 117 -2.49 16.88 -0.44
N GLU A 118 -1.81 17.93 -0.87
CA GLU A 118 -0.41 18.17 -0.56
C GLU A 118 -0.31 19.31 0.47
N MET A 119 -0.16 18.94 1.74
CA MET A 119 -0.16 19.81 2.92
C MET A 119 1.21 19.74 3.61
N GLY A 120 1.46 20.58 4.62
CA GLY A 120 2.71 20.59 5.38
C GLY A 120 3.79 21.51 4.80
N GLY A 121 5.03 21.02 4.67
CA GLY A 121 6.21 21.87 4.52
C GLY A 121 6.54 22.61 5.81
N GLY A 122 7.50 23.54 5.77
CA GLY A 122 7.88 24.33 6.95
C GLY A 122 6.77 25.27 7.39
N THR A 123 5.88 24.75 8.24
CA THR A 123 4.56 25.31 8.55
C THR A 123 4.15 24.98 9.99
N ASP A 124 3.21 25.77 10.50
CA ASP A 124 2.58 25.58 11.80
C ASP A 124 1.05 25.52 11.68
N GLY A 125 0.43 24.56 12.38
CA GLY A 125 -0.99 24.64 12.73
C GLY A 125 -1.99 24.43 11.58
N GLN A 126 -1.61 23.74 10.51
CA GLN A 126 -2.55 23.40 9.43
C GLN A 126 -3.65 22.44 9.91
N THR A 127 -4.86 22.56 9.35
CA THR A 127 -5.98 21.68 9.71
C THR A 127 -6.62 21.06 8.47
N VAL A 128 -6.81 19.75 8.50
CA VAL A 128 -7.66 19.00 7.55
C VAL A 128 -8.68 18.23 8.37
N SER A 129 -9.95 18.62 8.28
CA SER A 129 -10.99 18.03 9.14
C SER A 129 -12.34 17.86 8.46
N HIS A 130 -13.01 16.74 8.74
CA HIS A 130 -14.28 16.36 8.13
C HIS A 130 -14.21 16.34 6.59
N VAL A 131 -13.05 16.00 6.03
CA VAL A 131 -12.81 15.90 4.58
C VAL A 131 -13.02 14.46 4.11
N VAL A 132 -13.59 14.28 2.92
CA VAL A 132 -13.41 13.03 2.16
C VAL A 132 -12.28 13.22 1.16
N ALA A 133 -11.23 12.39 1.19
CA ALA A 133 -10.20 12.37 0.15
C ALA A 133 -10.14 10.97 -0.45
N LYS A 134 -10.35 10.84 -1.76
CA LYS A 134 -10.44 9.53 -2.42
C LYS A 134 -9.97 9.55 -3.86
N ASN A 135 -9.73 8.36 -4.39
CA ASN A 135 -9.37 8.11 -5.78
C ASN A 135 -8.17 8.95 -6.24
N THR A 136 -7.15 9.10 -5.38
CA THR A 136 -5.90 9.78 -5.76
C THR A 136 -5.36 9.17 -7.04
N ARG A 137 -4.82 10.00 -7.93
CA ARG A 137 -4.19 9.52 -9.17
C ARG A 137 -2.75 9.05 -8.94
N SER A 138 -2.17 9.41 -7.78
CA SER A 138 -0.78 9.18 -7.45
C SER A 138 -0.66 8.28 -6.21
N TRP A 139 0.44 8.41 -5.47
CA TRP A 139 0.87 7.51 -4.40
C TRP A 139 0.25 7.77 -3.02
N SER A 140 -0.51 8.85 -2.80
CA SER A 140 -1.20 9.11 -1.52
C SER A 140 -2.45 9.97 -1.68
N CYS A 141 -3.48 9.73 -0.85
CA CYS A 141 -4.66 10.60 -0.78
C CYS A 141 -4.41 11.87 0.04
N MET A 142 -3.62 11.79 1.11
CA MET A 142 -3.28 12.94 1.95
C MET A 142 -1.82 12.86 2.36
N HIS A 143 -1.03 13.86 1.95
CA HIS A 143 0.36 13.98 2.36
C HIS A 143 0.57 15.25 3.17
N PHE A 144 1.12 15.08 4.36
CA PHE A 144 1.62 16.16 5.20
C PHE A 144 3.13 16.09 5.18
N ILE A 145 3.71 16.67 4.13
CA ILE A 145 5.14 16.63 3.86
C ILE A 145 5.92 17.36 4.96
N GLY A 146 7.10 16.86 5.29
CA GLY A 146 8.07 17.59 6.08
C GLY A 146 8.65 18.76 5.30
N SER A 147 9.49 19.54 5.97
CA SER A 147 10.19 20.64 5.34
C SER A 147 11.57 20.24 4.78
N GLY A 148 12.08 19.07 5.17
CA GLY A 148 13.49 18.71 5.02
C GLY A 148 14.44 19.60 5.84
N GLN A 149 13.92 20.40 6.78
CA GLN A 149 14.65 21.38 7.57
C GLN A 149 14.32 21.22 9.06
N ASP A 150 15.31 20.85 9.87
CA ASP A 150 15.14 20.63 11.32
C ASP A 150 14.77 21.90 12.10
N ASP A 151 15.16 23.08 11.62
CA ASP A 151 14.86 24.37 12.25
C ASP A 151 13.48 24.92 11.84
N ASN A 152 12.96 24.47 10.71
CA ASN A 152 11.64 24.82 10.22
C ASN A 152 10.78 23.60 9.85
N PRO A 153 10.52 22.62 10.74
CA PRO A 153 9.66 21.48 10.44
C PRO A 153 8.21 21.89 10.22
N CYS A 154 7.49 21.04 9.49
CA CYS A 154 6.03 20.98 9.61
C CYS A 154 5.66 20.57 11.03
N ARG A 155 4.77 21.33 11.68
CA ARG A 155 4.39 21.06 13.07
C ARG A 155 2.95 21.40 13.39
N ASN A 156 2.44 20.81 14.47
CA ASN A 156 1.14 21.11 15.06
C ASN A 156 -0.04 20.94 14.07
N ALA A 157 0.07 20.02 13.11
CA ALA A 157 -1.03 19.73 12.21
C ALA A 157 -2.19 19.05 12.97
N ASN A 158 -3.41 19.35 12.56
CA ASN A 158 -4.63 18.77 13.11
C ASN A 158 -5.42 18.05 12.02
N ILE A 159 -5.37 16.72 12.00
CA ILE A 159 -5.90 15.86 10.95
C ILE A 159 -6.97 14.96 11.58
N THR A 160 -8.24 15.37 11.51
CA THR A 160 -9.29 14.76 12.33
C THR A 160 -10.61 14.54 11.63
N PHE A 161 -11.30 13.45 11.98
CA PHE A 161 -12.64 13.14 11.49
C PHE A 161 -12.73 13.04 9.95
N ASN A 162 -11.63 12.68 9.29
CA ASN A 162 -11.60 12.52 7.84
C ASN A 162 -12.03 11.12 7.41
N THR A 163 -12.57 11.02 6.20
CA THR A 163 -12.77 9.75 5.49
C THR A 163 -11.78 9.70 4.34
N VAL A 164 -10.90 8.71 4.33
CA VAL A 164 -9.80 8.61 3.36
C VAL A 164 -9.91 7.30 2.61
N GLY A 165 -9.89 7.40 1.29
CA GLY A 165 -9.87 6.28 0.36
C GLY A 165 -11.20 5.95 -0.32
N PRO A 166 -11.19 4.99 -1.26
CA PRO A 166 -10.03 4.17 -1.67
C PRO A 166 -8.94 5.02 -2.34
N CYS A 167 -7.67 4.63 -2.22
CA CYS A 167 -6.54 5.42 -2.72
C CYS A 167 -5.74 4.71 -3.82
N GLY A 168 -5.47 3.43 -3.64
CA GLY A 168 -4.59 2.66 -4.52
C GLY A 168 -5.24 1.39 -5.05
N GLU A 169 -4.52 0.74 -5.96
CA GLU A 169 -4.84 -0.57 -6.50
C GLU A 169 -3.60 -1.47 -6.35
N GLU A 170 -3.78 -2.78 -6.38
CA GLU A 170 -2.67 -3.74 -6.39
C GLU A 170 -2.08 -3.89 -7.81
N GLY A 171 -0.78 -4.19 -7.90
CA GLY A 171 -0.11 -4.52 -9.15
C GLY A 171 0.51 -3.32 -9.85
N THR A 172 0.76 -3.49 -11.16
CA THR A 172 1.46 -2.49 -11.98
C THR A 172 0.67 -2.11 -13.22
N ASP A 173 0.91 -0.89 -13.73
CA ASP A 173 0.43 -0.50 -15.06
C ASP A 173 1.19 -1.23 -16.19
N ALA A 174 0.82 -0.94 -17.44
CA ALA A 174 1.44 -1.56 -18.62
C ALA A 174 2.93 -1.23 -18.80
N ASN A 175 3.45 -0.22 -18.10
CA ASN A 175 4.87 0.16 -18.10
C ASN A 175 5.62 -0.41 -16.88
N GLY A 176 4.95 -1.18 -16.02
CA GLY A 176 5.51 -1.73 -14.80
C GLY A 176 5.53 -0.76 -13.62
N ASN A 177 4.86 0.40 -13.69
CA ASN A 177 4.77 1.32 -12.56
C ASN A 177 3.77 0.78 -11.53
N GLY A 178 4.13 0.83 -10.26
CA GLY A 178 3.25 0.44 -9.16
C GLY A 178 1.96 1.26 -9.11
N LEU A 179 0.85 0.58 -8.83
CA LEU A 179 -0.47 1.19 -8.70
C LEU A 179 -0.84 1.49 -7.24
N TRP A 180 0.03 1.14 -6.31
CA TRP A 180 -0.21 1.27 -4.88
C TRP A 180 -0.30 2.72 -4.44
N ALA A 181 -1.07 2.96 -3.38
CA ALA A 181 -1.13 4.27 -2.76
C ALA A 181 -1.46 4.18 -1.27
N ASP A 182 -0.91 5.14 -0.54
CA ASP A 182 -1.20 5.41 0.85
C ASP A 182 -2.57 6.04 1.04
N GLY A 183 -3.18 5.79 2.20
CA GLY A 183 -4.26 6.61 2.72
C GLY A 183 -3.73 7.98 3.14
N MET A 184 -2.89 7.99 4.18
CA MET A 184 -2.29 9.19 4.74
C MET A 184 -0.79 9.01 4.96
N SER A 185 -0.01 10.02 4.58
CA SER A 185 1.45 10.03 4.68
C SER A 185 1.83 11.24 5.52
N ILE A 186 2.32 11.02 6.74
CA ILE A 186 2.47 12.06 7.76
C ILE A 186 3.93 12.18 8.19
N GLU A 187 4.52 13.36 8.00
CA GLU A 187 5.88 13.68 8.47
C GLU A 187 5.87 14.77 9.55
N CYS A 188 4.77 15.54 9.67
CA CYS A 188 4.68 16.66 10.60
C CYS A 188 4.85 16.25 12.08
N VAL A 189 5.66 17.03 12.80
CA VAL A 189 5.97 16.81 14.23
C VAL A 189 4.87 17.38 15.12
N THR A 190 4.80 16.92 16.37
CA THR A 190 3.85 17.42 17.41
C THR A 190 2.41 17.58 16.92
N SER A 191 1.98 16.68 16.05
CA SER A 191 0.70 16.75 15.33
C SER A 191 -0.32 15.77 15.88
N THR A 192 -1.59 16.05 15.65
CA THR A 192 -2.71 15.19 16.08
C THR A 192 -3.41 14.60 14.87
N ILE A 193 -3.43 13.27 14.80
CA ILE A 193 -4.05 12.48 13.74
C ILE A 193 -5.05 11.56 14.43
N THR A 194 -6.31 11.98 14.53
CA THR A 194 -7.28 11.26 15.36
C THR A 194 -8.67 11.15 14.77
N ASP A 195 -9.33 10.03 15.09
CA ASP A 195 -10.72 9.77 14.72
C ASP A 195 -10.95 9.80 13.19
N ASN A 196 -9.94 9.42 12.40
CA ASN A 196 -10.05 9.28 10.94
C ASN A 196 -10.48 7.85 10.56
N SER A 197 -11.19 7.72 9.44
CA SER A 197 -11.53 6.44 8.82
C SER A 197 -10.77 6.30 7.51
N VAL A 198 -9.86 5.33 7.42
CA VAL A 198 -9.09 5.01 6.21
C VAL A 198 -9.56 3.68 5.65
N THR A 199 -9.85 3.62 4.36
CA THR A 199 -10.35 2.40 3.70
C THR A 199 -9.69 2.21 2.34
N GLY A 200 -9.26 0.99 2.02
CA GLY A 200 -8.79 0.67 0.66
C GLY A 200 -7.51 1.40 0.22
N SER A 201 -6.57 1.58 1.15
CA SER A 201 -5.16 1.82 0.83
C SER A 201 -4.50 0.50 0.44
N THR A 202 -3.57 0.54 -0.51
CA THR A 202 -2.84 -0.66 -0.97
C THR A 202 -1.34 -0.60 -0.71
N ASP A 203 -0.82 0.56 -0.31
CA ASP A 203 0.50 0.70 0.30
C ASP A 203 0.32 0.78 1.83
N GLY A 204 0.46 1.97 2.45
CA GLY A 204 0.14 2.21 3.86
C GLY A 204 -1.24 2.81 4.10
N GLY A 205 -1.99 2.32 5.08
CA GLY A 205 -3.18 3.04 5.58
C GLY A 205 -2.80 4.41 6.15
N ILE A 206 -1.87 4.39 7.11
CA ILE A 206 -1.18 5.56 7.63
C ILE A 206 0.32 5.29 7.66
N VAL A 207 1.10 6.05 6.89
CA VAL A 207 2.56 6.02 6.92
C VAL A 207 3.08 7.15 7.80
N ILE A 208 3.88 6.79 8.80
CA ILE A 208 4.50 7.74 9.73
C ILE A 208 5.96 7.91 9.33
N PHE A 209 6.29 9.04 8.75
CA PHE A 209 7.66 9.41 8.42
C PHE A 209 8.28 10.11 9.64
N GLY A 210 8.85 9.31 10.56
CA GLY A 210 9.58 9.78 11.75
C GLY A 210 9.02 11.07 12.37
N SER A 211 7.78 11.07 12.87
CA SER A 211 7.04 12.29 13.25
C SER A 211 7.08 12.58 14.77
N PRO A 212 8.20 13.04 15.37
CA PRO A 212 8.36 13.10 16.81
C PRO A 212 7.28 13.94 17.51
N GLY A 213 6.78 13.43 18.62
CA GLY A 213 5.72 14.05 19.43
C GLY A 213 4.33 13.97 18.83
N SER A 214 4.14 13.33 17.67
CA SER A 214 2.82 13.21 17.02
C SER A 214 2.00 12.03 17.56
N HIS A 215 0.68 12.21 17.57
CA HIS A 215 -0.28 11.31 18.18
C HIS A 215 -1.27 10.77 17.13
N PHE A 216 -1.30 9.46 16.95
CA PHE A 216 -2.12 8.71 16.01
C PHE A 216 -3.14 7.88 16.80
N LEU A 217 -4.31 8.49 17.07
CA LEU A 217 -5.24 8.00 18.09
C LEU A 217 -6.62 7.67 17.50
N ARG A 218 -7.22 6.54 17.89
CA ARG A 218 -8.63 6.22 17.56
C ARG A 218 -8.98 6.26 16.06
N ASN A 219 -7.99 6.03 15.20
CA ASN A 219 -8.26 5.89 13.77
C ASN A 219 -8.83 4.49 13.50
N THR A 220 -9.72 4.39 12.52
CA THR A 220 -10.22 3.12 11.99
C THR A 220 -9.60 2.91 10.61
N ILE A 221 -8.84 1.84 10.44
CA ILE A 221 -8.17 1.48 9.19
C ILE A 221 -8.73 0.15 8.71
N THR A 222 -9.32 0.14 7.52
CA THR A 222 -9.90 -1.05 6.90
C THR A 222 -9.20 -1.35 5.58
N SER A 223 -8.86 -2.61 5.33
CA SER A 223 -8.25 -3.01 4.05
C SER A 223 -9.18 -2.73 2.87
N SER A 224 -8.66 -2.87 1.66
CA SER A 224 -9.53 -3.05 0.49
C SER A 224 -10.37 -4.32 0.66
N ASP A 225 -11.55 -4.37 0.04
CA ASP A 225 -12.36 -5.59 -0.07
C ASP A 225 -11.71 -6.64 -0.99
N THR A 226 -10.78 -6.23 -1.85
CA THR A 226 -10.19 -7.09 -2.90
C THR A 226 -8.67 -7.07 -2.96
N TYR A 227 -8.05 -5.94 -2.66
CA TYR A 227 -6.61 -5.75 -2.85
C TYR A 227 -5.83 -6.08 -1.60
N LEU A 228 -4.62 -6.57 -1.79
CA LEU A 228 -3.61 -6.64 -0.74
C LEU A 228 -3.08 -5.24 -0.44
N GLY A 229 -2.93 -4.93 0.85
CA GLY A 229 -2.27 -3.73 1.36
C GLY A 229 -1.02 -4.08 2.15
N PHE A 230 0.07 -3.34 1.95
CA PHE A 230 1.36 -3.61 2.61
C PHE A 230 1.30 -3.38 4.13
N GLY A 231 0.65 -2.32 4.59
CA GLY A 231 0.43 -2.16 6.03
C GLY A 231 -0.70 -1.21 6.40
N ALA A 232 -1.33 -1.44 7.56
CA ALA A 232 -2.35 -0.52 8.05
C ALA A 232 -1.72 0.73 8.69
N ILE A 233 -0.68 0.57 9.52
CA ILE A 233 0.15 1.66 10.04
C ILE A 233 1.64 1.30 9.87
N ASN A 234 2.39 2.13 9.15
CA ASN A 234 3.81 1.90 8.88
C ASN A 234 4.67 2.86 9.71
N MET A 235 5.52 2.32 10.59
CA MET A 235 6.50 3.03 11.41
C MET A 235 7.93 2.60 11.00
N VAL A 236 8.17 2.65 9.70
CA VAL A 236 9.34 2.06 9.04
C VAL A 236 10.20 3.12 8.34
N ASP A 237 9.58 4.18 7.84
CA ASP A 237 10.25 5.22 7.05
C ASP A 237 11.00 6.24 7.92
N PRO A 238 12.29 6.50 7.64
CA PRO A 238 13.10 7.37 8.47
C PRO A 238 13.14 8.81 7.95
N SER A 239 12.28 9.67 8.49
CA SER A 239 12.51 11.12 8.52
C SER A 239 13.15 11.56 9.85
N TYR A 240 13.72 12.77 9.88
CA TYR A 240 14.40 13.31 11.06
C TYR A 240 15.47 12.37 11.63
N GLY A 241 16.20 11.69 10.74
CA GLY A 241 17.24 10.72 11.09
C GLY A 241 16.69 9.40 11.71
N GLY A 242 15.41 9.10 11.54
CA GLY A 242 14.74 7.94 12.15
C GLY A 242 14.09 8.25 13.50
N ASN A 243 13.83 9.53 13.81
CA ASN A 243 13.33 9.93 15.12
C ASN A 243 11.81 9.74 15.26
N TYR A 244 11.41 8.85 16.16
CA TYR A 244 10.02 8.61 16.57
C TYR A 244 9.78 8.99 18.05
N SER A 245 10.66 9.79 18.65
CA SER A 245 10.56 10.19 20.05
C SER A 245 9.20 10.81 20.36
N ASN A 246 8.55 10.29 21.40
CA ASN A 246 7.22 10.65 21.87
C ASN A 246 6.09 10.47 20.84
N VAL A 247 6.29 9.66 19.80
CA VAL A 247 5.19 9.18 18.95
C VAL A 247 4.29 8.27 19.78
N VAL A 248 2.97 8.47 19.64
CA VAL A 248 1.94 7.64 20.25
C VAL A 248 1.02 7.08 19.18
N VAL A 249 0.93 5.76 19.08
CA VAL A 249 -0.04 5.05 18.21
C VAL A 249 -0.96 4.24 19.11
N SER A 250 -2.16 4.77 19.40
CA SER A 250 -3.02 4.16 20.42
C SER A 250 -4.48 4.12 20.05
N ASP A 251 -5.15 3.07 20.55
CA ASP A 251 -6.60 2.90 20.46
C ASP A 251 -7.13 2.87 19.02
N ASN A 252 -6.29 2.51 18.04
CA ASN A 252 -6.71 2.36 16.65
C ASN A 252 -7.38 1.00 16.44
N ILE A 253 -8.32 0.94 15.48
CA ILE A 253 -8.98 -0.30 15.04
C ILE A 253 -8.50 -0.61 13.64
N ILE A 254 -7.88 -1.77 13.45
CA ILE A 254 -7.36 -2.24 12.17
C ILE A 254 -8.12 -3.50 11.77
N THR A 255 -8.76 -3.48 10.59
CA THR A 255 -9.61 -4.57 10.13
C THR A 255 -9.27 -4.98 8.69
N GLY A 256 -8.95 -6.25 8.48
CA GLY A 256 -8.93 -6.86 7.15
C GLY A 256 -10.32 -7.40 6.77
N VAL A 257 -10.77 -7.17 5.53
CA VAL A 257 -12.12 -7.51 5.06
C VAL A 257 -12.13 -8.12 3.66
N GLY A 258 -13.22 -8.83 3.34
CA GLY A 258 -13.43 -9.41 2.01
C GLY A 258 -12.35 -10.42 1.64
N ASN A 259 -11.83 -10.30 0.42
CA ASN A 259 -10.66 -11.02 -0.06
C ASN A 259 -9.37 -10.19 0.05
N GLY A 260 -9.47 -8.90 0.37
CA GLY A 260 -8.29 -8.10 0.68
C GLY A 260 -7.71 -8.45 2.04
N LEU A 261 -6.49 -7.97 2.28
CA LEU A 261 -5.78 -8.19 3.52
C LEU A 261 -4.77 -7.06 3.77
N PHE A 262 -4.36 -6.90 5.02
CA PHE A 262 -3.11 -6.21 5.34
C PHE A 262 -2.02 -7.23 5.61
N GLU A 263 -0.87 -7.10 4.95
CA GLU A 263 0.28 -7.95 5.27
C GLU A 263 0.74 -7.69 6.70
N LEU A 264 0.81 -6.39 7.06
CA LEU A 264 1.13 -5.91 8.39
C LEU A 264 0.01 -5.06 8.97
N GLY A 265 -0.41 -5.35 10.20
CA GLY A 265 -1.21 -4.40 10.97
C GLY A 265 -0.39 -3.15 11.31
N ILE A 266 0.66 -3.32 12.10
CA ILE A 266 1.64 -2.27 12.42
C ILE A 266 3.06 -2.80 12.20
N GLY A 267 3.77 -2.25 11.21
CA GLY A 267 5.19 -2.51 11.00
C GLY A 267 6.06 -1.52 11.77
N MET A 268 6.99 -1.99 12.59
CA MET A 268 7.81 -1.14 13.47
C MET A 268 9.31 -1.36 13.30
N GLY A 269 9.99 -0.30 12.86
CA GLY A 269 11.45 -0.25 12.76
C GLY A 269 11.98 -0.47 11.34
N SER A 270 13.25 -0.16 11.15
CA SER A 270 13.82 0.02 9.81
C SER A 270 14.06 -1.28 9.04
N GLN A 271 13.99 -2.44 9.70
CA GLN A 271 14.25 -3.74 9.06
C GLN A 271 12.97 -4.46 8.62
N ILE A 272 11.80 -3.86 8.82
CA ILE A 272 10.52 -4.53 8.54
C ILE A 272 10.26 -4.65 7.04
N TRP A 273 10.53 -3.60 6.27
CA TRP A 273 10.27 -3.57 4.81
C TRP A 273 11.47 -4.00 3.98
N SER A 274 12.69 -3.70 4.42
CA SER A 274 13.92 -3.99 3.68
C SER A 274 15.05 -4.39 4.63
N ASN A 275 16.04 -5.12 4.12
CA ASN A 275 17.31 -5.38 4.81
C ASN A 275 18.46 -5.46 3.80
N PRO A 276 19.58 -4.74 4.00
CA PRO A 276 19.87 -3.85 5.12
C PRO A 276 19.34 -2.43 4.91
N HIS A 277 18.59 -1.90 5.88
CA HIS A 277 18.32 -0.46 5.96
C HIS A 277 19.41 0.25 6.79
N PRO A 278 20.07 1.30 6.28
CA PRO A 278 21.26 1.90 6.94
C PRO A 278 20.93 2.78 8.15
N LEU A 279 19.69 3.26 8.27
CA LEU A 279 19.23 4.09 9.39
C LEU A 279 18.42 3.25 10.37
N GLU A 280 18.67 3.41 11.66
CA GLU A 280 17.86 2.83 12.74
C GLU A 280 16.74 3.80 13.14
N ASN A 281 15.51 3.30 13.28
CA ASN A 281 14.43 4.08 13.86
C ASN A 281 14.58 4.10 15.39
N PHE A 282 14.28 5.21 16.05
CA PHE A 282 14.47 5.34 17.48
C PHE A 282 13.38 6.11 18.22
N GLY A 283 13.11 5.68 19.46
CA GLY A 283 12.14 6.25 20.36
C GLY A 283 12.73 7.19 21.43
N PRO A 284 11.99 7.42 22.55
CA PRO A 284 10.93 6.56 23.08
C PRO A 284 9.60 6.65 22.33
N THR A 285 8.93 5.52 22.11
CA THR A 285 7.62 5.47 21.41
C THR A 285 6.63 4.58 22.16
N THR A 286 5.34 4.92 22.06
CA THR A 286 4.25 4.17 22.69
C THR A 286 3.27 3.65 21.63
N VAL A 287 3.05 2.34 21.59
CA VAL A 287 2.07 1.67 20.72
C VAL A 287 1.16 0.80 21.56
N THR A 288 -0.05 1.27 21.85
CA THR A 288 -0.89 0.67 22.89
C THR A 288 -2.34 0.50 22.50
N ASN A 289 -3.00 -0.51 23.06
CA ASN A 289 -4.47 -0.67 22.98
C ASN A 289 -5.03 -0.68 21.54
N ASN A 290 -4.22 -1.02 20.53
CA ASN A 290 -4.71 -1.18 19.17
C ASN A 290 -5.41 -2.54 19.03
N ILE A 291 -6.49 -2.58 18.26
CA ILE A 291 -7.32 -3.76 18.07
C ILE A 291 -7.22 -4.23 16.62
N PHE A 292 -6.90 -5.50 16.42
CA PHE A 292 -6.72 -6.13 15.11
C PHE A 292 -7.81 -7.18 14.86
N LYS A 293 -8.43 -7.15 13.67
CA LYS A 293 -9.53 -8.04 13.30
C LYS A 293 -9.47 -8.48 11.83
N GLY A 294 -9.95 -9.68 11.54
CA GLY A 294 -10.14 -10.17 10.17
C GLY A 294 -8.82 -10.52 9.46
N ASN A 295 -8.74 -10.25 8.16
CA ASN A 295 -7.65 -10.71 7.28
C ASN A 295 -6.37 -9.88 7.46
N ILE A 296 -5.53 -10.26 8.42
CA ILE A 296 -4.26 -9.61 8.71
C ILE A 296 -3.17 -10.69 8.78
N GLY A 297 -2.11 -10.52 8.00
CA GLY A 297 -0.98 -11.45 7.95
C GLY A 297 -0.27 -11.52 9.30
N PHE A 298 0.32 -10.39 9.70
CA PHE A 298 0.95 -10.21 11.00
C PHE A 298 0.47 -8.92 11.65
N SER A 299 -0.06 -8.98 12.86
CA SER A 299 -0.64 -7.81 13.54
C SER A 299 0.39 -6.77 13.92
N ILE A 300 1.48 -7.14 14.61
CA ILE A 300 2.59 -6.23 14.92
C ILE A 300 3.91 -6.96 14.75
N VAL A 301 4.84 -6.36 14.00
CA VAL A 301 6.21 -6.88 13.84
C VAL A 301 7.22 -5.79 14.18
N ILE A 302 8.20 -6.13 15.02
CA ILE A 302 9.22 -5.19 15.52
C ILE A 302 10.64 -5.67 15.19
N ASN A 303 11.39 -4.86 14.46
CA ASN A 303 12.82 -5.08 14.18
C ASN A 303 13.52 -3.78 13.71
N GLY A 304 14.72 -3.50 14.22
CA GLY A 304 15.49 -2.30 13.85
C GLY A 304 15.03 -1.06 14.60
N TRP A 305 14.96 -1.17 15.93
CA TRP A 305 14.49 -0.10 16.82
C TRP A 305 15.48 0.19 17.96
N PHE A 306 15.73 1.47 18.24
CA PHE A 306 16.61 1.92 19.32
C PHE A 306 15.90 2.90 20.28
N GLY A 307 16.43 3.09 21.50
CA GLY A 307 16.19 4.32 22.27
C GLY A 307 14.88 4.41 23.06
N GLY A 308 14.09 3.33 23.15
CA GLY A 308 12.91 3.29 24.01
C GLY A 308 11.67 2.79 23.29
N LEU A 309 10.98 1.80 23.87
CA LEU A 309 9.76 1.26 23.27
C LEU A 309 8.75 0.75 24.30
N THR A 310 7.50 1.20 24.23
CA THR A 310 6.39 0.65 25.02
C THR A 310 5.33 0.12 24.07
N VAL A 311 5.15 -1.20 24.02
CA VAL A 311 4.19 -1.88 23.14
C VAL A 311 3.33 -2.80 24.00
N THR A 312 2.16 -2.33 24.43
CA THR A 312 1.33 -3.04 25.41
C THR A 312 -0.17 -2.90 25.18
N GLY A 313 -0.95 -3.89 25.63
CA GLY A 313 -2.41 -3.86 25.54
C GLY A 313 -2.97 -4.00 24.13
N ASN A 314 -2.15 -4.30 23.12
CA ASN A 314 -2.60 -4.55 21.77
C ASN A 314 -3.27 -5.92 21.69
N ASP A 315 -4.42 -6.00 21.00
CA ASP A 315 -5.28 -7.18 20.95
C ASP A 315 -5.42 -7.69 19.52
N ALA A 316 -4.79 -8.84 19.25
CA ALA A 316 -4.87 -9.56 17.99
C ALA A 316 -5.82 -10.77 18.01
N SER A 317 -6.63 -10.93 19.07
CA SER A 317 -7.54 -12.09 19.22
C SER A 317 -8.66 -12.14 18.18
N GLY A 318 -8.92 -11.04 17.47
CA GLY A 318 -9.93 -10.96 16.42
C GLY A 318 -9.42 -11.26 15.01
N VAL A 319 -8.13 -11.54 14.83
CA VAL A 319 -7.54 -11.86 13.53
C VAL A 319 -7.95 -13.26 13.07
N HIS A 320 -8.14 -13.42 11.76
CA HIS A 320 -8.50 -14.70 11.15
C HIS A 320 -7.43 -15.77 11.42
N SER A 321 -7.84 -16.98 11.80
CA SER A 321 -6.94 -18.11 12.05
C SER A 321 -7.56 -19.42 11.53
N PRO A 322 -6.81 -20.23 10.76
CA PRO A 322 -5.41 -20.02 10.39
C PRO A 322 -5.23 -18.91 9.34
N SER A 323 -4.13 -18.15 9.40
CA SER A 323 -3.84 -17.07 8.44
C SER A 323 -3.72 -17.56 6.99
N SER A 324 -3.49 -18.87 6.79
CA SER A 324 -3.39 -19.52 5.48
C SER A 324 -4.71 -19.67 4.71
N ASP A 325 -5.84 -19.32 5.34
CA ASP A 325 -7.14 -19.20 4.68
C ASP A 325 -7.24 -17.87 3.89
N THR A 326 -6.51 -16.84 4.32
CA THR A 326 -6.65 -15.47 3.81
C THR A 326 -5.39 -14.95 3.13
N ALA A 327 -4.24 -15.59 3.35
CA ALA A 327 -2.95 -15.22 2.75
C ALA A 327 -2.08 -16.44 2.46
N ASP A 328 -0.95 -16.23 1.80
CA ASP A 328 0.06 -17.25 1.55
C ASP A 328 1.48 -16.69 1.79
N ALA A 329 2.34 -17.49 2.42
CA ALA A 329 3.72 -17.11 2.76
C ALA A 329 4.78 -17.84 1.92
N SER A 330 4.40 -18.55 0.85
CA SER A 330 5.30 -19.41 0.06
C SER A 330 6.48 -18.68 -0.58
N GLN A 331 6.38 -17.35 -0.72
CA GLN A 331 7.43 -16.47 -1.25
C GLN A 331 8.24 -15.78 -0.16
N CYS A 332 7.82 -15.91 1.10
CA CYS A 332 8.53 -15.35 2.23
C CYS A 332 9.80 -16.13 2.59
N GLY A 333 10.66 -15.48 3.37
CA GLY A 333 11.82 -16.14 3.99
C GLY A 333 11.43 -17.16 5.06
N ALA A 334 12.41 -17.98 5.45
CA ALA A 334 12.21 -19.11 6.37
C ALA A 334 11.58 -18.70 7.71
N GLN A 335 12.01 -17.56 8.27
CA GLN A 335 11.50 -17.07 9.55
C GLN A 335 10.04 -16.64 9.44
N GLN A 336 9.67 -15.90 8.39
CA GLN A 336 8.30 -15.46 8.15
C GLN A 336 7.37 -16.65 7.91
N GLN A 337 7.80 -17.64 7.12
CA GLN A 337 7.02 -18.87 6.91
C GLN A 337 6.77 -19.63 8.22
N THR A 338 7.79 -19.68 9.10
CA THR A 338 7.64 -20.31 10.42
C THR A 338 6.58 -19.57 11.24
N SER A 339 6.74 -18.26 11.42
CA SER A 339 5.79 -17.43 12.18
C SER A 339 4.38 -17.46 11.61
N PHE A 340 4.24 -17.44 10.28
CA PHE A 340 2.95 -17.54 9.59
C PHE A 340 2.25 -18.88 9.84
N ASN A 341 2.99 -19.99 9.73
CA ASN A 341 2.45 -21.33 9.96
C ASN A 341 2.06 -21.56 11.43
N ASP A 342 2.79 -20.92 12.35
CA ASP A 342 2.48 -20.94 13.79
C ASP A 342 1.38 -19.93 14.19
N ASN A 343 0.85 -19.16 13.23
CA ASN A 343 -0.15 -18.11 13.44
C ASN A 343 0.29 -17.03 14.44
N GLU A 344 1.58 -16.73 14.48
CA GLU A 344 2.13 -15.67 15.32
C GLU A 344 1.67 -14.30 14.79
N GLN A 345 0.98 -13.54 15.63
CA GLN A 345 0.45 -12.21 15.25
C GLN A 345 1.27 -11.04 15.83
N LEU A 346 1.89 -11.25 16.99
CA LEU A 346 2.70 -10.26 17.66
C LEU A 346 4.14 -10.79 17.69
N ILE A 347 5.04 -10.16 16.96
CA ILE A 347 6.38 -10.69 16.67
C ILE A 347 7.43 -9.62 16.98
N VAL A 348 8.51 -10.03 17.64
CA VAL A 348 9.68 -9.17 17.87
C VAL A 348 10.95 -9.97 17.63
N TYR A 349 11.93 -9.35 16.97
CA TYR A 349 13.31 -9.84 16.95
C TYR A 349 14.12 -9.14 18.05
N PRO A 350 14.37 -9.77 19.21
CA PRO A 350 14.93 -9.07 20.36
C PRO A 350 16.31 -8.43 20.11
N PRO A 351 17.26 -9.05 19.39
CA PRO A 351 18.54 -8.41 19.07
C PRO A 351 18.40 -7.14 18.22
N GLY A 352 17.30 -6.99 17.48
CA GLY A 352 16.98 -5.80 16.70
C GLY A 352 16.31 -4.68 17.52
N VAL A 353 16.04 -4.89 18.81
CA VAL A 353 15.45 -3.89 19.72
C VAL A 353 16.45 -3.54 20.82
N GLN A 354 16.95 -2.32 20.78
CA GLN A 354 18.01 -1.84 21.67
C GLN A 354 17.52 -0.71 22.59
N GLY A 355 17.96 -0.72 23.84
CA GLY A 355 17.55 0.24 24.87
C GLY A 355 16.33 -0.22 25.69
N PRO A 356 15.78 0.66 26.55
CA PRO A 356 14.67 0.30 27.44
C PRO A 356 13.43 -0.10 26.65
N SER A 357 12.86 -1.27 26.94
CA SER A 357 11.61 -1.70 26.30
C SER A 357 10.65 -2.34 27.29
N THR A 358 9.36 -2.10 27.08
CA THR A 358 8.24 -2.77 27.74
C THR A 358 7.34 -3.32 26.65
N ILE A 359 7.49 -4.60 26.35
CA ILE A 359 6.72 -5.31 25.32
C ILE A 359 5.82 -6.32 26.03
N GLN A 360 4.53 -6.35 25.67
CA GLN A 360 3.58 -7.29 26.27
C GLN A 360 3.96 -8.76 26.03
N ALA A 361 3.56 -9.63 26.95
CA ALA A 361 4.05 -11.00 27.04
C ALA A 361 3.61 -11.89 25.86
N GLU A 362 2.56 -11.49 25.13
CA GLU A 362 2.03 -12.22 23.98
C GLU A 362 2.91 -12.09 22.72
N PHE A 363 3.93 -11.23 22.73
CA PHE A 363 4.89 -11.17 21.64
C PHE A 363 5.76 -12.42 21.58
N THR A 364 5.77 -13.06 20.41
CA THR A 364 6.69 -14.13 20.12
C THR A 364 8.06 -13.55 19.80
N GLN A 365 9.06 -14.03 20.54
CA GLN A 365 10.45 -13.67 20.33
C GLN A 365 11.08 -14.62 19.33
N ILE A 366 11.35 -14.12 18.12
CA ILE A 366 11.91 -14.94 17.07
C ILE A 366 13.43 -15.07 17.21
N PRO A 367 14.01 -16.26 16.94
CA PRO A 367 15.43 -16.52 17.16
C PRO A 367 16.32 -16.02 16.02
N ASN A 368 15.78 -15.93 14.80
CA ASN A 368 16.50 -15.46 13.63
C ASN A 368 16.07 -14.04 13.27
N ASN A 369 16.96 -13.29 12.64
CA ASN A 369 16.63 -11.97 12.12
C ASN A 369 15.55 -12.10 11.04
N GLY A 370 14.35 -11.57 11.30
CA GLY A 370 13.25 -11.49 10.34
C GLY A 370 13.16 -10.09 9.73
N SER A 371 13.36 -9.98 8.42
CA SER A 371 13.22 -8.74 7.64
C SER A 371 12.45 -8.98 6.35
N ASN A 372 11.93 -7.94 5.71
CA ASN A 372 11.10 -8.02 4.49
C ASN A 372 9.80 -8.81 4.78
N TRP A 373 9.02 -8.31 5.73
CA TRP A 373 7.74 -8.92 6.11
C TRP A 373 6.60 -8.59 5.14
N LEU A 374 6.86 -7.73 4.15
CA LEU A 374 6.02 -7.50 2.96
C LEU A 374 6.32 -8.58 1.91
N CYS A 375 5.87 -9.81 2.17
CA CYS A 375 6.17 -10.97 1.36
C CYS A 375 4.97 -11.92 1.21
N LEU A 376 3.88 -11.64 1.91
CA LEU A 376 2.65 -12.40 1.80
C LEU A 376 1.97 -12.06 0.48
N THR A 377 1.22 -13.03 -0.01
CA THR A 377 0.34 -12.86 -1.16
C THR A 377 -1.08 -13.26 -0.78
N HIS A 378 -2.03 -13.03 -1.69
CA HIS A 378 -3.29 -13.78 -1.67
C HIS A 378 -3.04 -15.29 -1.61
N PRO A 379 -4.00 -16.08 -1.10
CA PRO A 379 -3.91 -17.54 -1.07
C PRO A 379 -3.51 -18.12 -2.43
N LEU A 380 -2.37 -18.81 -2.49
CA LEU A 380 -1.91 -19.45 -3.72
C LEU A 380 -2.60 -20.80 -3.91
N PRO A 381 -2.92 -21.18 -5.17
CA PRO A 381 -3.49 -22.48 -5.46
C PRO A 381 -2.43 -23.59 -5.34
N THR A 382 -2.88 -24.84 -5.25
CA THR A 382 -1.99 -26.02 -5.29
C THR A 382 -1.68 -26.48 -6.71
N GLN A 383 -2.45 -26.00 -7.69
CA GLN A 383 -2.27 -26.29 -9.10
C GLN A 383 -2.74 -25.12 -9.98
N GLN A 384 -2.21 -25.02 -11.19
CA GLN A 384 -2.64 -24.05 -12.19
C GLN A 384 -2.67 -24.70 -13.57
N SER A 385 -3.75 -24.48 -14.32
CA SER A 385 -3.98 -25.10 -15.62
C SER A 385 -4.12 -24.08 -16.74
N PHE A 386 -3.74 -24.48 -17.94
CA PHE A 386 -3.75 -23.67 -19.16
C PHE A 386 -4.39 -24.45 -20.30
N ALA A 387 -5.29 -23.82 -21.06
CA ALA A 387 -5.78 -24.38 -22.32
C ALA A 387 -4.77 -24.12 -23.45
N PRO A 388 -4.87 -24.82 -24.60
CA PRO A 388 -4.00 -24.59 -25.74
C PRO A 388 -4.00 -23.12 -26.17
N GLY A 389 -2.81 -22.50 -26.19
CA GLY A 389 -2.61 -21.09 -26.52
C GLY A 389 -2.58 -20.13 -25.32
N ASP A 390 -2.91 -20.59 -24.10
CA ASP A 390 -3.02 -19.72 -22.92
C ASP A 390 -1.71 -19.56 -22.13
N LEU A 391 -0.67 -20.36 -22.43
CA LEU A 391 0.64 -20.26 -21.79
C LEU A 391 1.71 -19.84 -22.80
N ALA A 392 2.38 -18.72 -22.53
CA ALA A 392 3.58 -18.28 -23.23
C ALA A 392 4.45 -17.41 -22.30
N VAL A 393 5.54 -17.96 -21.76
CA VAL A 393 6.40 -17.31 -20.77
C VAL A 393 7.86 -17.32 -21.23
N ARG A 394 8.46 -16.13 -21.32
CA ARG A 394 9.87 -15.96 -21.66
C ARG A 394 10.75 -16.05 -20.43
N ALA A 395 12.00 -16.50 -20.59
CA ALA A 395 12.98 -16.52 -19.50
C ALA A 395 13.34 -15.14 -18.97
N SER A 396 13.16 -14.07 -19.76
CA SER A 396 13.28 -12.69 -19.27
C SER A 396 12.23 -12.30 -18.23
N VAL A 397 11.11 -13.03 -18.13
CA VAL A 397 10.07 -12.88 -17.08
C VAL A 397 10.25 -13.92 -15.96
N SER A 398 10.96 -15.01 -16.24
CA SER A 398 11.32 -16.13 -15.35
C SER A 398 10.13 -16.96 -14.85
N THR A 399 9.16 -16.36 -14.16
CA THR A 399 8.09 -17.09 -13.45
C THR A 399 7.03 -17.66 -14.41
N VAL A 400 6.84 -18.98 -14.39
CA VAL A 400 5.83 -19.70 -15.18
C VAL A 400 4.53 -19.88 -14.39
N VAL A 401 4.62 -20.47 -13.20
CA VAL A 401 3.51 -20.55 -12.24
C VAL A 401 4.01 -20.35 -10.82
N GLN A 402 3.13 -19.78 -9.99
CA GLN A 402 3.35 -19.59 -8.58
C GLN A 402 2.27 -20.35 -7.81
N LEU A 403 2.68 -21.38 -7.06
CA LEU A 403 1.79 -22.26 -6.31
C LEU A 403 2.17 -22.25 -4.82
N ARG A 404 1.28 -22.79 -3.99
CA ARG A 404 1.55 -22.97 -2.56
C ARG A 404 2.78 -23.88 -2.36
N ASN A 405 3.79 -23.33 -1.70
CA ASN A 405 5.12 -23.89 -1.43
C ASN A 405 5.88 -24.39 -2.66
N PHE A 406 5.52 -23.91 -3.85
CA PHE A 406 6.12 -24.39 -5.09
C PHE A 406 6.14 -23.32 -6.17
N HIS A 407 7.29 -23.17 -6.82
CA HIS A 407 7.54 -22.17 -7.84
C HIS A 407 8.07 -22.86 -9.09
N VAL A 408 7.54 -22.49 -10.25
CA VAL A 408 8.03 -22.98 -11.55
C VAL A 408 8.57 -21.80 -12.33
N GLN A 409 9.81 -21.90 -12.81
CA GLN A 409 10.45 -20.86 -13.62
C GLN A 409 11.21 -21.43 -14.80
N ILE A 410 11.24 -20.67 -15.89
CA ILE A 410 12.16 -20.87 -17.01
C ILE A 410 13.37 -19.96 -16.82
N GLN A 411 14.55 -20.56 -16.71
CA GLN A 411 15.80 -19.85 -16.44
C GLN A 411 16.36 -19.22 -17.72
N GLY A 412 17.26 -18.23 -17.58
CA GLY A 412 17.84 -17.47 -18.70
C GLY A 412 18.61 -18.29 -19.74
N ASP A 413 18.95 -19.54 -19.42
CA ASP A 413 19.55 -20.53 -20.32
C ASP A 413 18.54 -21.52 -20.92
N GLY A 414 17.24 -21.28 -20.73
CA GLY A 414 16.12 -22.10 -21.23
C GLY A 414 15.63 -23.15 -20.23
N ASN A 415 16.42 -23.48 -19.21
CA ASN A 415 16.11 -24.59 -18.32
C ASN A 415 14.84 -24.32 -17.49
N LEU A 416 13.80 -25.12 -17.70
CA LEU A 416 12.56 -25.07 -16.92
C LEU A 416 12.72 -25.88 -15.64
N VAL A 417 12.48 -25.26 -14.48
CA VAL A 417 12.66 -25.89 -13.16
C VAL A 417 11.43 -25.73 -12.29
N GLY A 418 11.10 -26.79 -11.55
CA GLY A 418 10.14 -26.76 -10.45
C GLY A 418 10.85 -26.82 -9.10
N ILE A 419 10.54 -25.86 -8.24
CA ILE A 419 11.26 -25.58 -7.00
C ILE A 419 10.28 -25.61 -5.84
N ASP A 420 10.53 -26.48 -4.87
CA ASP A 420 9.87 -26.46 -3.57
C ASP A 420 10.43 -25.30 -2.74
N THR A 421 9.56 -24.48 -2.17
CA THR A 421 9.91 -23.28 -1.39
C THR A 421 9.55 -23.42 0.09
N THR A 422 9.23 -24.63 0.54
CA THR A 422 8.84 -24.93 1.92
C THR A 422 9.91 -24.45 2.90
N ASN A 423 9.47 -23.77 3.96
CA ASN A 423 10.31 -23.17 5.00
C ASN A 423 11.35 -22.19 4.42
N GLY A 424 11.04 -21.53 3.32
CA GLY A 424 11.93 -20.59 2.63
C GLY A 424 13.17 -21.23 2.01
N VAL A 425 13.23 -22.56 1.92
CA VAL A 425 14.35 -23.30 1.31
C VAL A 425 13.99 -23.66 -0.12
N TRP A 426 14.71 -23.09 -1.08
CA TRP A 426 14.48 -23.31 -2.51
C TRP A 426 15.19 -24.57 -2.97
N THR A 427 14.45 -25.68 -3.05
CA THR A 427 14.96 -26.99 -3.45
C THR A 427 14.37 -27.42 -4.79
N VAL A 428 15.22 -27.52 -5.83
CA VAL A 428 14.81 -28.04 -7.14
C VAL A 428 14.30 -29.47 -6.97
N LYS A 429 13.05 -29.73 -7.40
CA LYS A 429 12.45 -31.07 -7.44
C LYS A 429 12.53 -31.72 -8.81
N TRP A 430 12.57 -30.91 -9.86
CA TRP A 430 12.76 -31.36 -11.25
C TRP A 430 13.28 -30.22 -12.13
N ALA A 431 13.92 -30.58 -13.24
CA ALA A 431 14.38 -29.68 -14.28
C ALA A 431 14.16 -30.33 -15.65
N SER A 432 13.88 -29.54 -16.69
CA SER A 432 13.86 -30.04 -18.07
C SER A 432 15.25 -30.49 -18.53
N SER A 433 16.31 -29.97 -17.88
CA SER A 433 17.72 -30.21 -18.20
C SER A 433 18.00 -29.89 -19.67
N LYS A 434 17.31 -28.88 -20.19
CA LYS A 434 17.49 -28.31 -21.52
C LYS A 434 18.16 -26.95 -21.36
N TYR A 435 19.18 -26.73 -22.17
CA TYR A 435 20.04 -25.56 -22.08
C TYR A 435 20.32 -25.06 -23.48
N SER A 436 20.27 -23.75 -23.67
CA SER A 436 20.63 -23.10 -24.91
C SER A 436 21.45 -21.84 -24.66
N SER A 437 22.45 -21.62 -25.53
CA SER A 437 23.16 -20.35 -25.62
C SER A 437 22.40 -19.31 -26.47
N ASN A 438 21.27 -19.68 -27.07
CA ASN A 438 20.49 -18.85 -27.99
C ASN A 438 19.21 -18.30 -27.31
N CYS A 439 19.31 -17.99 -26.02
CA CYS A 439 18.22 -17.39 -25.25
C CYS A 439 18.24 -15.85 -25.26
N GLY A 440 19.16 -15.22 -26.00
CA GLY A 440 19.47 -13.81 -25.84
C GLY A 440 20.21 -13.51 -24.54
N SER A 441 20.83 -12.34 -24.45
CA SER A 441 21.63 -11.95 -23.27
C SER A 441 20.79 -11.75 -21.99
N ASP A 442 19.49 -11.56 -22.14
CA ASP A 442 18.52 -11.33 -21.08
C ASP A 442 17.48 -12.45 -20.96
N GLY A 443 17.65 -13.58 -21.68
CA GLY A 443 16.68 -14.68 -21.70
C GLY A 443 15.43 -14.42 -22.55
N SER A 444 15.37 -13.31 -23.30
CA SER A 444 14.16 -12.95 -24.07
C SER A 444 13.84 -13.87 -25.27
N GLU A 445 14.80 -14.67 -25.72
CA GLU A 445 14.61 -15.59 -26.84
C GLU A 445 14.27 -17.03 -26.41
N CYS A 446 14.37 -17.34 -25.12
CA CYS A 446 13.91 -18.62 -24.57
C CYS A 446 12.47 -18.51 -24.05
N LEU A 447 11.63 -19.47 -24.43
CA LEU A 447 10.18 -19.44 -24.25
C LEU A 447 9.67 -20.83 -23.88
N ILE A 448 8.83 -20.90 -22.85
CA ILE A 448 7.93 -22.02 -22.60
C ILE A 448 6.54 -21.65 -23.13
N ALA A 449 5.93 -22.55 -23.90
CA ALA A 449 4.56 -22.37 -24.37
C ALA A 449 3.74 -23.66 -24.35
N PHE A 450 2.44 -23.51 -24.08
CA PHE A 450 1.44 -24.51 -24.45
C PHE A 450 0.77 -24.03 -25.72
N GLY A 451 1.24 -24.52 -26.86
CA GLY A 451 0.84 -24.04 -28.19
C GLY A 451 -0.65 -24.23 -28.45
N GLY A 452 -1.19 -23.46 -29.40
CA GLY A 452 -2.60 -23.60 -29.82
C GLY A 452 -2.91 -24.96 -30.46
N ASP A 453 -1.89 -25.75 -30.80
CA ASP A 453 -2.00 -27.14 -31.24
C ASP A 453 -2.08 -28.14 -30.07
N GLY A 454 -1.99 -27.68 -28.82
CA GLY A 454 -2.01 -28.52 -27.63
C GLY A 454 -0.69 -29.21 -27.33
N ASN A 455 0.44 -28.72 -27.87
CA ASN A 455 1.77 -29.22 -27.51
C ASN A 455 2.43 -28.32 -26.46
N PHE A 456 3.04 -28.92 -25.43
CA PHE A 456 3.87 -28.21 -24.46
C PHE A 456 5.33 -28.22 -24.92
N VAL A 457 5.93 -27.05 -25.11
CA VAL A 457 7.20 -26.89 -25.83
C VAL A 457 8.10 -25.87 -25.15
N GLU A 458 9.39 -26.19 -25.11
CA GLU A 458 10.48 -25.28 -24.77
C GLU A 458 11.20 -24.85 -26.05
N TYR A 459 11.37 -23.54 -26.25
CA TYR A 459 11.97 -22.94 -27.44
C TYR A 459 13.21 -22.11 -27.09
N ASP A 460 14.12 -21.99 -28.05
CA ASP A 460 15.12 -20.93 -28.15
C ASP A 460 14.98 -20.14 -29.47
N ALA A 461 15.91 -19.23 -29.77
CA ALA A 461 15.90 -18.45 -31.01
C ALA A 461 15.94 -19.30 -32.31
N ASN A 462 16.40 -20.55 -32.24
CA ASN A 462 16.52 -21.45 -33.39
C ASN A 462 15.31 -22.40 -33.55
N GLY A 463 14.43 -22.47 -32.55
CA GLY A 463 13.21 -23.28 -32.59
C GLY A 463 13.01 -24.13 -31.33
N PRO A 464 12.23 -25.23 -31.42
CA PRO A 464 12.01 -26.11 -30.28
C PRO A 464 13.31 -26.77 -29.80
N LEU A 465 13.61 -26.62 -28.50
CA LEU A 465 14.63 -27.40 -27.79
C LEU A 465 14.11 -28.78 -27.40
N TRP A 466 12.84 -28.83 -26.99
CA TRP A 466 12.15 -30.03 -26.55
C TRP A 466 10.63 -29.81 -26.57
N ASP A 467 9.87 -30.89 -26.76
CA ASP A 467 8.41 -30.88 -26.66
C ASP A 467 7.84 -32.17 -26.05
N ALA A 468 6.61 -32.07 -25.52
CA ALA A 468 5.88 -33.15 -24.88
C ALA A 468 5.30 -34.19 -25.86
N GLY A 469 5.32 -33.93 -27.18
CA GLY A 469 4.77 -34.82 -28.19
C GLY A 469 3.24 -34.90 -28.19
N THR A 470 2.55 -33.87 -27.69
CA THR A 470 1.09 -33.85 -27.47
C THR A 470 0.32 -33.06 -28.54
N SER A 471 1.01 -32.58 -29.57
CA SER A 471 0.41 -31.84 -30.70
C SER A 471 -0.81 -32.55 -31.31
N GLY A 472 -1.91 -31.82 -31.47
CA GLY A 472 -3.19 -32.28 -31.99
C GLY A 472 -4.03 -33.08 -31.00
N THR A 473 -3.53 -33.35 -29.79
CA THR A 473 -4.22 -34.20 -28.80
C THR A 473 -4.31 -33.60 -27.40
N GLY A 474 -3.37 -32.73 -27.00
CA GLY A 474 -3.39 -32.05 -25.70
C GLY A 474 -4.52 -31.02 -25.60
N GLN A 475 -5.21 -31.02 -24.46
CA GLN A 475 -6.37 -30.16 -24.18
C GLN A 475 -6.21 -29.35 -22.89
N LEU A 476 -5.34 -29.80 -21.97
CA LEU A 476 -5.09 -29.10 -20.72
C LEU A 476 -3.66 -29.37 -20.27
N LEU A 477 -2.89 -28.32 -19.99
CA LEU A 477 -1.60 -28.39 -19.31
C LEU A 477 -1.82 -27.98 -17.86
N THR A 478 -1.42 -28.80 -16.90
CA THR A 478 -1.52 -28.49 -15.47
C THR A 478 -0.16 -28.58 -14.79
N PHE A 479 0.16 -27.56 -14.00
CA PHE A 479 1.28 -27.58 -13.05
C PHE A 479 0.74 -27.84 -11.65
N TYR A 480 1.44 -28.67 -10.89
CA TYR A 480 1.09 -29.03 -9.51
C TYR A 480 2.24 -28.73 -8.56
N ASN A 481 1.92 -28.52 -7.28
CA ASN A 481 2.90 -28.41 -6.20
C ASN A 481 3.34 -29.76 -5.61
N ALA A 482 2.96 -30.87 -6.24
CA ALA A 482 3.34 -32.24 -5.90
C ALA A 482 3.46 -33.08 -7.18
N ALA A 483 4.05 -34.27 -7.11
CA ALA A 483 4.10 -35.18 -8.25
C ALA A 483 2.70 -35.76 -8.60
N PRO A 484 2.31 -35.87 -9.89
CA PRO A 484 3.06 -35.41 -11.07
C PRO A 484 3.12 -33.88 -11.11
N TRP A 485 4.32 -33.32 -11.28
CA TRP A 485 4.57 -31.88 -11.20
C TRP A 485 4.02 -31.10 -12.38
N VAL A 486 4.00 -31.75 -13.55
CA VAL A 486 3.42 -31.22 -14.79
C VAL A 486 2.69 -32.36 -15.47
N GLU A 487 1.52 -32.08 -16.04
CA GLU A 487 0.69 -33.04 -16.75
C GLU A 487 0.06 -32.38 -17.97
N VAL A 488 0.03 -33.10 -19.09
CA VAL A 488 -0.78 -32.75 -20.26
C VAL A 488 -1.84 -33.81 -20.46
N ASP A 489 -3.10 -33.39 -20.37
CA ASP A 489 -4.26 -34.24 -20.56
C ASP A 489 -4.86 -34.07 -21.95
N GLY A 490 -5.37 -35.18 -22.49
CA GLY A 490 -6.17 -35.24 -23.70
C GLY A 490 -7.67 -35.32 -23.41
N ALA A 491 -8.43 -35.72 -24.43
CA ALA A 491 -9.88 -35.81 -24.36
C ALA A 491 -10.37 -36.71 -23.21
N GLY A 492 -11.28 -36.18 -22.38
CA GLY A 492 -11.85 -36.90 -21.25
C GLY A 492 -10.92 -37.03 -20.04
N GLY A 493 -9.83 -36.25 -19.96
CA GLY A 493 -8.87 -36.30 -18.86
C GLY A 493 -7.90 -37.49 -18.97
N ALA A 494 -7.58 -37.90 -20.20
CA ALA A 494 -6.61 -38.97 -20.44
C ALA A 494 -5.19 -38.40 -20.37
N GLU A 495 -4.38 -38.84 -19.41
CA GLU A 495 -2.97 -38.47 -19.30
C GLU A 495 -2.22 -38.79 -20.61
N LEU A 496 -1.63 -37.78 -21.25
CA LEU A 496 -0.81 -37.94 -22.46
C LEU A 496 0.68 -37.86 -22.16
N TRP A 497 1.07 -37.03 -21.20
CA TRP A 497 2.45 -36.78 -20.84
C TRP A 497 2.57 -36.17 -19.44
N THR A 498 3.59 -36.55 -18.66
CA THR A 498 3.83 -36.02 -17.31
C THR A 498 5.31 -35.84 -16.97
N ILE A 499 5.59 -34.96 -16.00
CA ILE A 499 6.84 -34.91 -15.23
C ILE A 499 6.55 -35.36 -13.80
N SER A 500 7.05 -36.52 -13.39
CA SER A 500 6.77 -37.08 -12.05
C SER A 500 7.97 -37.07 -11.09
N ASN A 501 9.22 -37.20 -11.58
CA ASN A 501 10.46 -37.17 -10.79
C ASN A 501 11.65 -36.81 -11.71
N LEU A 502 12.81 -36.44 -11.13
CA LEU A 502 14.07 -36.22 -11.85
C LEU A 502 14.37 -37.38 -12.81
N THR A 503 14.22 -37.16 -14.12
CA THR A 503 14.95 -37.95 -15.11
C THR A 503 16.41 -37.47 -15.05
N GLY A 504 17.26 -38.26 -14.40
CA GLY A 504 18.71 -38.04 -14.40
C GLY A 504 19.36 -38.23 -15.75
#